data_AF-A0A954GTH6-F1
#
_entry.id   AF-A0A954GTH6-F1
#
_cell.length_a   1.000
_cell.length_b   1.000
_cell.length_c   1.000
_cell.angle_alpha   90.00
_cell.angle_beta   90.00
_cell.angle_gamma   90.00
#
_symmetry.space_group_name_H-M   'P 1'
#
loop_
_entity.id
_entity.type
_entity.pdbx_description
1 polymer ?
#
loop_
_entity_poly.entity_id
_entity_poly.type
_entity_poly.pdbx_seq_one_letter_code
_entity_poly.pdbx_strand_id
1 'polypeptide(L)'
;WHLFFLLFIVVTLEDLGSQGSPPSHPELLDHLARYLIDHQWDLHALCRQIVLSATYRQSSTAADASLLAHDPQNIWLARGPKHRLSAEQLRDTALAASGLLVPTVGGPSVMPYQPAGLWEESGTGKSYHQSTGDGLYRRSMYTFWRRTAPPPSMLTFDATSRESCTARRELTTTPLQALVFLNDPQYVEAARVLAESL
;
A
#
# COMPACT_ATOMS: atom_id res chain seq x y z
N TRP A 1 10.86 8.10 -0.68
CA TRP A 1 10.59 8.40 -2.10
C TRP A 1 9.73 7.33 -2.78
N HIS A 2 10.19 6.07 -2.82
CA HIS A 2 9.44 4.96 -3.42
C HIS A 2 7.99 4.85 -2.94
N LEU A 3 7.73 5.02 -1.64
CA LEU A 3 6.36 4.99 -1.08
C LEU A 3 5.41 6.05 -1.68
N PHE A 4 5.93 7.16 -2.22
CA PHE A 4 5.13 8.26 -2.75
C PHE A 4 4.99 8.19 -4.27
N PHE A 5 6.06 7.81 -4.97
CA PHE A 5 6.11 7.85 -6.44
C PHE A 5 6.15 6.48 -7.11
N LEU A 6 6.34 5.39 -6.35
CA LEU A 6 6.76 4.05 -6.78
C LEU A 6 8.03 3.95 -7.63
N LEU A 7 8.53 5.09 -8.06
CA LEU A 7 9.82 5.26 -8.66
C LEU A 7 10.87 5.41 -7.58
N PHE A 8 12.09 5.11 -7.96
CA PHE A 8 13.21 5.25 -7.07
C PHE A 8 14.09 6.42 -7.52
N ILE A 9 14.59 7.19 -6.55
CA ILE A 9 15.72 8.06 -6.83
C ILE A 9 16.93 7.18 -7.13
N VAL A 10 17.15 6.10 -6.38
CA VAL A 10 18.16 5.06 -6.63
C VAL A 10 17.44 3.74 -6.87
N VAL A 11 17.58 3.14 -8.05
CA VAL A 11 16.83 1.94 -8.49
C VAL A 11 16.90 0.78 -7.47
N THR A 12 18.06 0.63 -6.82
CA THR A 12 18.31 -0.35 -5.77
C THR A 12 17.99 0.23 -4.39
N LEU A 13 16.83 -0.11 -3.81
CA LEU A 13 16.51 0.27 -2.41
C LEU A 13 17.48 -0.34 -1.40
N GLU A 14 17.98 -1.53 -1.71
CA GLU A 14 18.76 -2.36 -0.79
C GLU A 14 20.26 -2.05 -0.85
N ASP A 15 20.71 -1.30 -1.87
CA ASP A 15 22.12 -0.97 -2.08
C ASP A 15 22.29 0.45 -2.61
N LEU A 16 22.85 1.31 -1.75
CA LEU A 16 23.28 2.68 -2.05
C LEU A 16 24.81 2.79 -2.25
N GLY A 17 25.51 1.65 -2.25
CA GLY A 17 26.94 1.55 -2.43
C GLY A 17 27.35 1.45 -3.91
N SER A 18 28.62 1.11 -4.14
CA SER A 18 29.21 1.07 -5.49
C SER A 18 28.66 -0.02 -6.40
N GLN A 19 27.92 -0.99 -5.85
CA GLN A 19 27.24 -2.05 -6.63
C GLN A 19 25.77 -1.71 -6.93
N GLY A 20 25.25 -0.61 -6.37
CA GLY A 20 23.95 -0.05 -6.68
C GLY A 20 23.94 0.78 -7.97
N SER A 21 22.74 1.13 -8.42
CA SER A 21 22.60 2.07 -9.55
C SER A 21 22.75 3.51 -9.07
N PRO A 22 23.38 4.42 -9.85
CA PRO A 22 23.45 5.83 -9.47
C PRO A 22 22.06 6.45 -9.36
N PRO A 23 21.89 7.50 -8.53
CA PRO A 23 20.61 8.19 -8.41
C PRO A 23 20.23 8.85 -9.74
N SER A 24 18.96 8.74 -10.14
CA SER A 24 18.39 9.45 -11.29
C SER A 24 18.44 10.98 -11.10
N HIS A 25 18.29 11.43 -9.85
CA HIS A 25 18.30 12.84 -9.45
C HIS A 25 19.24 13.04 -8.25
N PRO A 26 20.57 13.10 -8.45
CA PRO A 26 21.55 13.22 -7.36
C PRO A 26 21.33 14.48 -6.51
N GLU A 27 21.13 15.64 -7.15
CA GLU A 27 20.93 16.91 -6.42
C GLU A 27 19.66 16.90 -5.56
N LEU A 28 18.61 16.21 -6.02
CA LEU A 28 17.38 16.03 -5.25
C LEU A 28 17.62 15.13 -4.03
N LEU A 29 18.40 14.06 -4.19
CA LEU A 29 18.77 13.20 -3.07
C LEU A 29 19.53 13.99 -2.00
N ASP A 30 20.53 14.77 -2.43
CA ASP A 30 21.33 15.62 -1.56
C ASP A 30 20.48 16.69 -0.88
N HIS A 31 19.52 17.28 -1.60
CA HIS A 31 18.58 18.24 -1.02
C HIS A 31 17.71 17.60 0.06
N LEU A 32 17.13 16.42 -0.20
CA LEU A 32 16.28 15.73 0.77
C LEU A 32 17.07 15.23 1.99
N ALA A 33 18.30 14.77 1.78
CA ALA A 33 19.19 14.37 2.87
C ALA A 33 19.55 15.57 3.77
N ARG A 34 19.93 16.71 3.19
CA ARG A 34 20.18 17.95 3.95
C ARG A 34 18.93 18.44 4.66
N TYR A 35 17.78 18.46 3.98
CA TYR A 35 16.51 18.86 4.59
C TYR A 35 16.21 18.03 5.85
N LEU A 36 16.43 16.71 5.80
CA LEU A 36 16.20 15.84 6.95
C LEU A 36 17.13 16.17 8.13
N ILE A 37 18.42 16.41 7.86
CA ILE A 37 19.41 16.80 8.88
C ILE A 37 19.06 18.17 9.49
N ASP A 38 18.76 19.15 8.64
CA ASP A 38 18.41 20.51 9.04
C ASP A 38 17.13 20.56 9.90
N HIS A 39 16.22 19.59 9.68
CA HIS A 39 14.98 19.42 10.45
C HIS A 39 15.10 18.36 11.56
N GLN A 40 16.31 18.12 12.09
CA GLN A 40 16.55 17.24 13.24
C GLN A 40 15.99 15.81 13.07
N TRP A 41 16.07 15.26 11.87
CA TRP A 41 15.61 13.91 11.54
C TRP A 41 14.09 13.73 11.66
N ASP A 42 13.29 14.81 11.58
CA ASP A 42 11.83 14.74 11.56
C ASP A 42 11.32 14.14 10.24
N LEU A 43 10.95 12.86 10.30
CA LEU A 43 10.36 12.13 9.17
C LEU A 43 8.99 12.67 8.76
N HIS A 44 8.20 13.21 9.69
CA HIS A 44 6.90 13.78 9.36
C HIS A 44 7.07 15.08 8.56
N ALA A 45 8.02 15.94 8.93
CA ALA A 45 8.38 17.12 8.17
C ALA A 45 8.87 16.77 6.75
N LEU A 46 9.71 15.74 6.61
CA LEU A 46 10.18 15.25 5.30
C LEU A 46 9.02 14.71 4.46
N CYS A 47 8.16 13.86 5.03
CA CYS A 47 6.98 13.34 4.33
C CYS A 47 6.07 14.47 3.86
N ARG A 48 5.81 15.45 4.74
CA ARG A 48 5.02 16.65 4.43
C ARG A 48 5.63 17.43 3.25
N GLN A 49 6.94 17.63 3.25
CA GLN A 49 7.62 18.35 2.17
C GLN A 49 7.48 17.63 0.81
N ILE A 50 7.58 16.30 0.81
CA ILE A 50 7.40 15.50 -0.41
C ILE A 50 5.97 15.60 -0.92
N VAL A 51 4.96 15.36 -0.08
CA VAL A 51 3.54 15.37 -0.51
C VAL A 51 3.02 16.77 -0.84
N LEU A 52 3.65 17.82 -0.31
CA LEU A 52 3.37 19.22 -0.66
C LEU A 52 4.25 19.74 -1.79
N SER A 53 5.07 18.91 -2.44
CA SER A 53 5.81 19.34 -3.63
C SER A 53 4.89 19.55 -4.83
N ALA A 54 5.29 20.44 -5.76
CA ALA A 54 4.59 20.59 -7.04
C ALA A 54 4.57 19.28 -7.83
N THR A 55 5.68 18.53 -7.78
CA THR A 55 5.84 17.24 -8.46
C THR A 55 4.85 16.18 -7.97
N TYR A 56 4.62 16.07 -6.66
CA TYR A 56 3.64 15.12 -6.12
C TYR A 56 2.20 15.47 -6.52
N ARG A 57 1.89 16.78 -6.66
CA ARG A 57 0.57 17.27 -7.04
C ARG A 57 0.30 17.29 -8.55
N GLN A 58 1.25 16.87 -9.38
CA GLN A 58 1.03 16.82 -10.82
C GLN A 58 -0.11 15.85 -11.18
N SER A 59 -0.80 16.13 -12.29
CA SER A 59 -1.78 15.19 -12.86
C SER A 59 -1.08 13.91 -13.31
N SER A 60 -1.67 12.75 -13.00
CA SER A 60 -1.22 11.46 -13.52
C SER A 60 -1.61 11.23 -14.99
N THR A 61 -2.61 11.97 -15.47
CA THR A 61 -2.96 12.05 -16.90
C THR A 61 -1.97 13.00 -17.57
N ALA A 62 -1.21 12.47 -18.54
CA ALA A 62 -0.28 13.27 -19.33
C ALA A 62 -1.06 14.30 -20.17
N ALA A 63 -0.58 15.53 -20.21
CA ALA A 63 -1.19 16.60 -21.00
C ALA A 63 -0.99 16.41 -22.51
N ASP A 64 0.08 15.73 -22.90
CA ASP A 64 0.44 15.44 -24.30
C ASP A 64 0.99 14.01 -24.42
N ALA A 65 0.69 13.35 -25.55
CA ALA A 65 1.22 12.03 -25.90
C ALA A 65 2.75 12.07 -26.07
N SER A 66 3.32 13.21 -26.47
CA SER A 66 4.77 13.36 -26.58
C SER A 66 5.49 13.11 -25.24
N LEU A 67 4.91 13.51 -24.10
CA LEU A 67 5.48 13.28 -22.77
C LEU A 67 5.58 11.79 -22.42
N LEU A 68 4.60 11.00 -22.87
CA LEU A 68 4.61 9.55 -22.68
C LEU A 68 5.70 8.87 -23.54
N ALA A 69 5.98 9.42 -24.73
CA ALA A 69 7.04 8.92 -25.59
C ALA A 69 8.45 9.25 -25.06
N HIS A 70 8.63 10.44 -24.50
CA HIS A 70 9.93 10.88 -23.98
C HIS A 70 10.25 10.33 -22.58
N ASP A 71 9.24 10.13 -21.73
CA ASP A 71 9.41 9.57 -20.38
C ASP A 71 8.39 8.45 -20.09
N PRO A 72 8.48 7.30 -20.77
CA PRO A 72 7.51 6.22 -20.62
C PRO A 72 7.50 5.63 -19.21
N GLN A 73 8.65 5.64 -18.53
CA GLN A 73 8.81 5.10 -17.17
C GLN A 73 8.56 6.16 -16.08
N ASN A 74 8.29 7.42 -16.45
CA ASN A 74 8.12 8.54 -15.54
C ASN A 74 9.36 8.83 -14.66
N ILE A 75 10.56 8.44 -15.12
CA ILE A 75 11.82 8.62 -14.36
C ILE A 75 12.05 10.10 -14.05
N TRP A 76 11.76 10.98 -15.01
CA TRP A 76 11.95 12.43 -14.90
C TRP A 76 10.76 13.14 -14.24
N LEU A 77 9.78 12.37 -13.74
CA LEU A 77 8.62 12.88 -13.01
C LEU A 77 7.85 13.92 -13.84
N ALA A 78 7.71 13.65 -15.14
CA ALA A 78 6.96 14.50 -16.08
C ALA A 78 5.45 14.49 -15.81
N ARG A 79 4.96 13.52 -15.03
CA ARG A 79 3.57 13.39 -14.60
C ARG A 79 3.48 12.87 -13.17
N GLY A 80 2.30 13.05 -12.58
CA GLY A 80 1.97 12.54 -11.25
C GLY A 80 2.06 11.01 -11.18
N PRO A 81 2.39 10.45 -10.00
CA PRO A 81 2.49 9.01 -9.84
C PRO A 81 1.13 8.35 -10.03
N LYS A 82 1.09 7.27 -10.82
CA LYS A 82 -0.10 6.44 -11.03
C LYS A 82 0.23 5.00 -10.64
N HIS A 83 -0.43 4.49 -9.61
CA HIS A 83 -0.21 3.13 -9.18
C HIS A 83 -1.36 2.55 -8.38
N ARG A 84 -1.39 1.21 -8.30
CA ARG A 84 -2.31 0.46 -7.44
C ARG A 84 -1.91 0.67 -5.99
N LEU A 85 -2.90 0.94 -5.13
CA LEU A 85 -2.72 0.99 -3.68
C LEU A 85 -2.24 -0.35 -3.13
N SER A 86 -1.51 -0.33 -2.00
CA SER A 86 -1.15 -1.57 -1.29
C SER A 86 -2.40 -2.31 -0.82
N ALA A 87 -2.29 -3.61 -0.52
CA ALA A 87 -3.39 -4.41 0.02
C ALA A 87 -4.12 -3.74 1.20
N GLU A 88 -3.36 -3.21 2.15
CA GLU A 88 -3.88 -2.54 3.34
C GLU A 88 -4.57 -1.23 2.99
N GLN A 89 -3.95 -0.42 2.12
CA GLN A 89 -4.53 0.85 1.65
C GLN A 89 -5.81 0.62 0.84
N LEU A 90 -5.85 -0.43 0.02
CA LEU A 90 -6.98 -0.78 -0.82
C LEU A 90 -8.20 -1.15 0.02
N ARG A 91 -8.00 -2.04 1.00
CA ARG A 91 -9.05 -2.41 1.96
C ARG A 91 -9.49 -1.20 2.79
N ASP A 92 -8.56 -0.45 3.36
CA ASP A 92 -8.88 0.72 4.19
C ASP A 92 -9.61 1.81 3.38
N THR A 93 -9.28 1.98 2.10
CA THR A 93 -9.98 2.91 1.20
C THR A 93 -11.40 2.45 0.89
N ALA A 94 -11.62 1.16 0.63
CA ALA A 94 -12.97 0.62 0.42
C ALA A 94 -13.85 0.81 1.67
N LEU A 95 -13.31 0.56 2.85
CA LEU A 95 -13.98 0.80 4.12
C LEU A 95 -14.24 2.29 4.38
N ALA A 96 -13.27 3.15 4.07
CA ALA A 96 -13.43 4.60 4.26
C ALA A 96 -14.49 5.17 3.33
N ALA A 97 -14.46 4.77 2.05
CA ALA A 97 -15.42 5.22 1.04
C ALA A 97 -16.85 4.82 1.40
N SER A 98 -17.05 3.60 1.92
CA SER A 98 -18.36 3.11 2.36
C SER A 98 -18.79 3.60 3.75
N GLY A 99 -17.98 4.38 4.46
CA GLY A 99 -18.28 4.84 5.82
C GLY A 99 -18.18 3.75 6.91
N LEU A 100 -17.77 2.54 6.55
CA LEU A 100 -17.63 1.42 7.49
C LEU A 100 -16.34 1.49 8.32
N LEU A 101 -15.33 2.21 7.86
CA LEU A 101 -14.01 2.23 8.52
C LEU A 101 -14.10 2.69 9.97
N VAL A 102 -13.62 1.85 10.90
CA VAL A 102 -13.46 2.21 12.31
C VAL A 102 -12.07 2.84 12.51
N PRO A 103 -11.97 4.16 12.78
CA PRO A 103 -10.70 4.88 12.84
C PRO A 103 -9.94 4.70 14.16
N THR A 104 -10.50 3.95 15.12
CA THR A 104 -9.93 3.76 16.47
C THR A 104 -8.50 3.23 16.41
N VAL A 105 -7.58 3.98 17.02
CA VAL A 105 -6.15 3.64 17.14
C VAL A 105 -5.88 2.97 18.49
N GLY A 106 -5.13 1.87 18.48
CA GLY A 106 -4.74 1.09 19.67
C GLY A 106 -5.59 -0.16 19.91
N GLY A 107 -5.37 -0.85 21.03
CA GLY A 107 -6.13 -2.07 21.38
C GLY A 107 -5.67 -3.35 20.67
N PRO A 108 -6.36 -4.48 20.90
CA PRO A 108 -5.96 -5.78 20.39
C PRO A 108 -6.15 -5.91 18.87
N SER A 109 -5.40 -6.84 18.26
CA SER A 109 -5.61 -7.23 16.87
C SER A 109 -6.99 -7.85 16.68
N VAL A 110 -7.53 -7.70 15.48
CA VAL A 110 -8.84 -8.22 15.07
C VAL A 110 -8.70 -9.21 13.92
N MET A 111 -9.75 -9.98 13.70
CA MET A 111 -9.84 -11.03 12.69
C MET A 111 -11.03 -10.72 11.76
N PRO A 112 -10.86 -9.88 10.72
CA PRO A 112 -11.92 -9.55 9.76
C PRO A 112 -12.42 -10.77 8.95
N TYR A 113 -13.17 -10.54 7.89
CA TYR A 113 -13.62 -11.63 7.01
C TYR A 113 -12.45 -12.46 6.46
N GLN A 114 -12.59 -13.79 6.56
CA GLN A 114 -11.68 -14.76 5.95
C GLN A 114 -12.48 -16.04 5.60
N PRO A 115 -12.18 -16.73 4.48
CA PRO A 115 -12.76 -18.03 4.18
C PRO A 115 -12.54 -19.05 5.30
N ALA A 116 -13.53 -19.90 5.56
CA ALA A 116 -13.46 -20.93 6.59
C ALA A 116 -12.43 -22.02 6.26
N GLY A 117 -11.88 -22.69 7.27
CA GLY A 117 -11.03 -23.88 7.12
C GLY A 117 -9.55 -23.61 6.86
N LEU A 118 -9.18 -22.40 6.43
CA LEU A 118 -7.78 -22.05 6.11
C LEU A 118 -6.83 -22.20 7.29
N TRP A 119 -7.33 -22.06 8.52
CA TRP A 119 -6.50 -22.18 9.71
C TRP A 119 -6.33 -23.62 10.16
N GLU A 120 -7.37 -24.42 10.01
CA GLU A 120 -7.43 -25.84 10.31
C GLU A 120 -6.54 -26.65 9.36
N GLU A 121 -6.51 -26.28 8.06
CA GLU A 121 -5.64 -26.88 7.05
C GLU A 121 -4.15 -26.83 7.40
N SER A 122 -3.72 -25.82 8.18
CA SER A 122 -2.33 -25.70 8.62
C SER A 122 -1.91 -26.71 9.69
N GLY A 123 -2.84 -27.48 10.26
CA GLY A 123 -2.54 -28.53 11.25
C GLY A 123 -2.04 -28.03 12.62
N THR A 124 -2.07 -26.72 12.88
CA THR A 124 -1.53 -26.11 14.12
C THR A 124 -2.47 -26.15 15.33
N GLY A 125 -3.67 -26.73 15.18
CA GLY A 125 -4.68 -26.81 16.26
C GLY A 125 -5.31 -25.47 16.65
N LYS A 126 -5.08 -24.40 15.88
CA LYS A 126 -5.68 -23.07 16.08
C LYS A 126 -6.76 -22.82 15.05
N SER A 127 -7.91 -22.33 15.51
CA SER A 127 -9.04 -21.96 14.67
C SER A 127 -9.13 -20.45 14.46
N TYR A 128 -9.67 -20.06 13.30
CA TYR A 128 -9.95 -18.67 12.99
C TYR A 128 -11.28 -18.24 13.64
N HIS A 129 -11.21 -17.35 14.62
CA HIS A 129 -12.40 -16.77 15.25
C HIS A 129 -12.66 -15.40 14.64
N GLN A 130 -13.50 -15.36 13.60
CA GLN A 130 -13.88 -14.11 12.96
C GLN A 130 -14.46 -13.13 14.00
N SER A 131 -13.97 -11.90 13.98
CA SER A 131 -14.45 -10.80 14.80
C SER A 131 -15.87 -10.40 14.40
N THR A 132 -16.56 -9.69 15.29
CA THR A 132 -17.92 -9.18 15.06
C THR A 132 -17.97 -7.67 15.26
N GLY A 133 -19.01 -7.02 14.72
CA GLY A 133 -19.20 -5.57 14.81
C GLY A 133 -18.00 -4.78 14.29
N ASP A 134 -17.58 -3.76 15.03
CA ASP A 134 -16.45 -2.88 14.71
C ASP A 134 -15.14 -3.64 14.41
N GLY A 135 -14.97 -4.84 14.98
CA GLY A 135 -13.80 -5.68 14.75
C GLY A 135 -13.62 -6.07 13.27
N LEU A 136 -14.70 -6.12 12.49
CA LEU A 136 -14.68 -6.41 11.06
C LEU A 136 -14.14 -5.26 10.22
N TYR A 137 -14.29 -4.02 10.70
CA TYR A 137 -14.03 -2.81 9.90
C TYR A 137 -12.90 -1.94 10.44
N ARG A 138 -12.09 -2.47 11.37
CA ARG A 138 -10.86 -1.77 11.80
C ARG A 138 -9.87 -1.65 10.65
N ARG A 139 -9.01 -0.63 10.75
CA ARG A 139 -7.87 -0.43 9.85
C ARG A 139 -7.06 -1.72 9.71
N SER A 140 -6.61 -1.99 8.49
CA SER A 140 -5.85 -3.19 8.12
C SER A 140 -4.57 -3.38 8.94
N MET A 141 -4.03 -2.30 9.51
CA MET A 141 -2.92 -2.35 10.48
C MET A 141 -3.22 -3.22 11.71
N TYR A 142 -4.50 -3.33 12.12
CA TYR A 142 -4.93 -4.12 13.27
C TYR A 142 -5.32 -5.55 12.91
N THR A 143 -5.29 -5.93 11.62
CA THR A 143 -5.59 -7.31 11.21
C THR A 143 -4.53 -8.26 11.76
N PHE A 144 -5.00 -9.31 12.43
CA PHE A 144 -4.12 -10.35 12.96
C PHE A 144 -3.42 -11.08 11.81
N TRP A 145 -2.10 -11.22 11.93
CA TRP A 145 -1.26 -11.82 10.90
C TRP A 145 -0.60 -13.08 11.44
N ARG A 146 -1.06 -14.25 10.96
CA ARG A 146 -0.42 -15.54 11.24
C ARG A 146 0.61 -15.80 10.15
N ARG A 147 1.89 -15.96 10.49
CA ARG A 147 2.98 -16.13 9.49
C ARG A 147 2.70 -17.27 8.50
N THR A 148 2.19 -18.40 8.99
CA THR A 148 1.89 -19.60 8.18
C THR A 148 0.52 -19.58 7.49
N ALA A 149 -0.37 -18.63 7.84
CA ALA A 149 -1.60 -18.39 7.08
C ALA A 149 -2.00 -16.92 7.18
N PRO A 150 -1.33 -16.04 6.42
CA PRO A 150 -1.68 -14.64 6.30
C PRO A 150 -3.13 -14.43 5.82
N PRO A 151 -3.69 -13.21 5.99
CA PRO A 151 -4.98 -12.87 5.41
C PRO A 151 -4.96 -13.08 3.88
N PRO A 152 -5.82 -13.96 3.33
CA PRO A 152 -5.69 -14.41 1.95
C PRO A 152 -5.94 -13.29 0.94
N SER A 153 -6.93 -12.43 1.19
CA SER A 153 -7.21 -11.27 0.32
C SER A 153 -6.04 -10.29 0.29
N MET A 154 -5.34 -10.09 1.41
CA MET A 154 -4.15 -9.25 1.44
C MET A 154 -3.01 -9.87 0.61
N LEU A 155 -2.79 -11.18 0.69
CA LEU A 155 -1.80 -11.88 -0.14
C LEU A 155 -2.12 -11.75 -1.63
N THR A 156 -3.39 -11.89 -2.03
CA THR A 156 -3.80 -11.71 -3.42
C THR A 156 -3.45 -10.31 -3.95
N PHE A 157 -3.48 -9.29 -3.08
CA PHE A 157 -3.09 -7.92 -3.40
C PHE A 157 -1.62 -7.60 -3.09
N ASP A 158 -0.74 -8.60 -3.16
CA ASP A 158 0.72 -8.50 -3.02
C ASP A 158 1.19 -8.03 -1.63
N ALA A 159 0.42 -8.31 -0.56
CA ALA A 159 0.93 -8.16 0.79
C ALA A 159 2.02 -9.20 1.08
N THR A 160 2.97 -8.83 1.94
CA THR A 160 4.09 -9.72 2.29
C THR A 160 3.66 -10.79 3.29
N SER A 161 4.17 -12.02 3.16
CA SER A 161 3.89 -13.10 4.13
C SER A 161 4.47 -12.82 5.52
N ARG A 162 5.42 -11.88 5.63
CA ARG A 162 6.22 -11.56 6.82
C ARG A 162 7.10 -12.71 7.31
N GLU A 163 7.40 -13.66 6.43
CA GLU A 163 8.34 -14.76 6.71
C GLU A 163 9.79 -14.35 6.45
N SER A 164 9.99 -13.43 5.49
CA SER A 164 11.29 -12.86 5.15
C SER A 164 11.24 -11.33 5.18
N CYS A 165 12.42 -10.70 5.23
CA CYS A 165 12.54 -9.26 5.03
C CYS A 165 12.21 -8.95 3.56
N THR A 166 11.33 -7.98 3.34
CA THR A 166 10.93 -7.55 1.99
C THR A 166 11.09 -6.04 1.91
N ALA A 167 12.19 -5.56 1.31
CA ALA A 167 12.43 -4.13 1.16
C ALA A 167 11.53 -3.51 0.08
N ARG A 168 11.20 -4.29 -0.96
CA ARG A 168 10.33 -3.89 -2.07
C ARG A 168 9.17 -4.86 -2.22
N ARG A 169 7.94 -4.35 -2.19
CA ARG A 169 6.75 -5.14 -2.50
C ARG A 169 6.55 -5.22 -4.01
N GLU A 170 6.12 -6.38 -4.48
CA GLU A 170 5.66 -6.54 -5.86
C GLU A 170 4.32 -5.83 -6.05
N LEU A 171 4.05 -5.40 -7.27
CA LEU A 171 2.78 -4.80 -7.67
C LEU A 171 2.34 -5.44 -8.97
N THR A 172 1.43 -6.39 -8.82
CA THR A 172 0.83 -7.13 -9.91
C THR A 172 -0.58 -6.63 -10.19
N THR A 173 -1.09 -6.96 -11.37
CA THR A 173 -2.49 -6.81 -11.74
C THR A 173 -2.94 -8.12 -12.34
N THR A 174 -3.67 -8.92 -11.57
CA THR A 174 -4.06 -10.27 -11.95
C THR A 174 -5.58 -10.41 -12.01
N PRO A 175 -6.13 -11.34 -12.83
CA PRO A 175 -7.55 -11.64 -12.81
C PRO A 175 -8.06 -12.09 -11.43
N LEU A 176 -7.21 -12.74 -10.63
CA LEU A 176 -7.55 -13.17 -9.27
C LEU A 176 -7.86 -11.98 -8.35
N GLN A 177 -7.12 -10.88 -8.49
CA GLN A 177 -7.38 -9.64 -7.75
C GLN A 177 -8.76 -9.04 -8.11
N ALA A 178 -9.16 -9.10 -9.39
CA ALA A 178 -10.50 -8.69 -9.81
C ALA A 178 -11.58 -9.60 -9.22
N LEU A 179 -11.33 -10.91 -9.16
CA LEU A 179 -12.25 -11.86 -8.53
C LEU A 179 -12.41 -11.60 -7.03
N VAL A 180 -11.36 -11.20 -6.31
CA VAL A 180 -11.47 -10.82 -4.89
C VAL A 180 -12.43 -9.63 -4.72
N PHE A 181 -12.33 -8.60 -5.55
CA PHE A 181 -13.28 -7.48 -5.50
C PHE A 181 -14.74 -7.88 -5.72
N LEU A 182 -14.98 -8.88 -6.58
CA LEU A 182 -16.33 -9.33 -6.92
C LEU A 182 -16.93 -10.30 -5.89
N ASN A 183 -16.10 -11.02 -5.12
CA ASN A 183 -16.54 -12.17 -4.32
C ASN A 183 -16.21 -12.07 -2.83
N ASP A 184 -15.19 -11.32 -2.43
CA ASP A 184 -14.82 -11.24 -1.03
C ASP A 184 -15.87 -10.42 -0.25
N PRO A 185 -16.45 -10.99 0.84
CA PRO A 185 -17.51 -10.34 1.60
C PRO A 185 -17.16 -8.92 2.05
N GLN A 186 -15.88 -8.65 2.35
CA GLN A 186 -15.43 -7.33 2.80
C GLN A 186 -15.68 -6.25 1.74
N TYR A 187 -15.39 -6.56 0.47
CA TYR A 187 -15.54 -5.61 -0.64
C TYR A 187 -16.99 -5.56 -1.13
N VAL A 188 -17.69 -6.69 -1.16
CA VAL A 188 -19.10 -6.75 -1.55
C VAL A 188 -19.97 -5.99 -0.55
N GLU A 189 -19.71 -6.12 0.75
CA GLU A 189 -20.43 -5.38 1.78
C GLU A 189 -20.13 -3.87 1.71
N ALA A 190 -18.87 -3.48 1.55
CA ALA A 190 -18.49 -2.08 1.37
C ALA A 190 -19.17 -1.48 0.12
N ALA A 191 -19.23 -2.22 -0.99
CA ALA A 191 -19.92 -1.79 -2.19
C ALA A 191 -21.43 -1.63 -1.97
N ARG A 192 -22.08 -2.57 -1.26
CA ARG A 192 -23.51 -2.48 -0.90
C ARG A 192 -23.81 -1.24 -0.05
N VAL A 193 -23.05 -1.02 1.02
CA VAL A 193 -23.26 0.12 1.93
C VAL A 193 -22.99 1.45 1.23
N LEU A 194 -21.95 1.52 0.40
CA LEU A 194 -21.70 2.69 -0.42
C LEU A 194 -22.87 2.98 -1.36
N ALA A 195 -23.41 1.96 -2.04
CA ALA A 195 -24.55 2.11 -2.94
C ALA A 195 -25.83 2.57 -2.23
N GLU A 196 -26.04 2.20 -0.95
CA GLU A 196 -27.16 2.69 -0.14
C GLU A 196 -27.04 4.17 0.24
N SER A 197 -25.83 4.73 0.18
CA SER A 197 -25.52 6.12 0.54
C SER A 197 -25.44 7.09 -0.64
N LEU A 198 -25.55 6.59 -1.88
CA LEU A 198 -25.56 7.37 -3.12
C LEU A 198 -26.98 7.71 -3.56
#